data_AF-A0A1F2WG71-F1
#
_entry.id   AF-A0A1F2WG71-F1
#
_cell.length_a   1.000
_cell.length_b   1.000
_cell.length_c   1.000
_cell.angle_alpha   90.00
_cell.angle_beta   90.00
_cell.angle_gamma   90.00
#
_symmetry.space_group_name_H-M   'P 1'
#
loop_
_entity.id
_entity.type
_entity.pdbx_description
1 polymer ?
#
loop_
_entity_poly.entity_id
_entity_poly.type
_entity_poly.pdbx_seq_one_letter_code
_entity_poly.pdbx_strand_id
1 'polypeptide(L)'
;MQCPHCQSEFEKKPHVFALGDDQDGTWQVSNNRCPTCDRLIISLCTNDGCTYPAWPASTTRARLSQDIPADFAGDYHAASQIIFYSPEASAAISRRLLHRFLASHAQAGRGGLAEQIRQASVSPEVPAYLSEALLTLARVAKLDPDGAKSLQPEALTPAEPGEADWLLDVLQSLFEFYFVQPARMQRRQGALEEQIRPPAAPEAPAAAEAVEAPEPPAPSAAEQPV
;
A
#
# COMPACT_ATOMS: atom_id res chain seq x y z
N MET A 1 -17.57 1.97 -16.83
CA MET A 1 -17.67 1.21 -15.56
C MET A 1 -16.41 1.45 -14.74
N GLN A 2 -16.50 1.46 -13.42
CA GLN A 2 -15.32 1.58 -12.56
C GLN A 2 -14.83 0.19 -12.15
N CYS A 3 -13.52 -0.05 -12.24
CA CYS A 3 -12.92 -1.30 -11.78
C CYS A 3 -12.94 -1.33 -10.25
N PRO A 4 -13.58 -2.30 -9.58
CA PRO A 4 -13.58 -2.36 -8.12
C PRO A 4 -12.25 -2.86 -7.54
N HIS A 5 -11.34 -3.38 -8.38
CA HIS A 5 -9.99 -3.79 -7.94
C HIS A 5 -9.01 -2.62 -7.83
N CYS A 6 -9.03 -1.71 -8.80
CA CYS A 6 -8.04 -0.63 -8.94
C CYS A 6 -8.64 0.76 -9.13
N GLN A 7 -9.97 0.86 -9.06
CA GLN A 7 -10.76 2.09 -9.19
C GLN A 7 -10.61 2.83 -10.53
N SER A 8 -9.89 2.26 -11.52
CA SER A 8 -9.80 2.85 -12.85
C SER A 8 -11.15 2.82 -13.56
N GLU A 9 -11.48 3.93 -14.22
CA GLU A 9 -12.62 4.00 -15.10
C GLU A 9 -12.25 3.47 -16.48
N PHE A 10 -13.11 2.61 -17.02
CA PHE A 10 -12.94 2.10 -18.37
C PHE A 10 -14.30 1.79 -19.00
N GLU A 11 -14.37 1.90 -20.32
CA GLU A 11 -15.57 1.58 -21.09
C GLU A 11 -15.34 0.25 -21.83
N LYS A 12 -16.00 -0.80 -21.37
CA LYS A 12 -15.95 -2.11 -22.01
C LYS A 12 -17.26 -2.84 -21.75
N LYS A 13 -17.87 -3.38 -22.82
CA LYS A 13 -19.07 -4.21 -22.70
C LYS A 13 -18.69 -5.53 -22.01
N PRO A 14 -19.35 -5.92 -20.90
CA PRO A 14 -19.10 -7.20 -20.27
C PRO A 14 -19.61 -8.33 -21.16
N HIS A 15 -18.95 -9.49 -21.11
CA HIS A 15 -19.48 -10.72 -21.66
C HIS A 15 -20.50 -11.30 -20.68
N VAL A 16 -21.67 -11.69 -21.17
CA VAL A 16 -22.74 -12.25 -20.33
C VAL A 16 -23.05 -13.66 -20.80
N PHE A 17 -23.14 -14.60 -19.86
CA PHE A 17 -23.51 -15.98 -20.13
C PHE A 17 -24.64 -16.43 -19.19
N ALA A 18 -25.58 -17.22 -19.71
CA ALA A 18 -26.68 -17.75 -18.93
C ALA A 18 -26.18 -18.81 -17.94
N LEU A 19 -26.66 -18.74 -16.70
CA LEU A 19 -26.37 -19.71 -15.65
C LEU A 19 -27.49 -20.75 -15.53
N GLY A 20 -28.74 -20.31 -15.58
CA GLY A 20 -29.92 -21.17 -15.51
C GLY A 20 -31.12 -20.45 -14.89
N ASP A 21 -32.22 -21.17 -14.73
CA ASP A 21 -33.45 -20.69 -14.11
C ASP A 21 -33.73 -21.45 -12.81
N ASP A 22 -34.23 -20.76 -11.80
CA ASP A 22 -34.78 -21.36 -10.57
C ASP A 22 -36.09 -20.66 -10.14
N GLN A 23 -36.54 -20.93 -8.93
CA GLN A 23 -37.74 -20.33 -8.35
C GLN A 23 -37.64 -18.81 -8.12
N ASP A 24 -36.43 -18.27 -8.07
CA ASP A 24 -36.14 -16.86 -7.80
C ASP A 24 -35.89 -16.08 -9.12
N GLY A 25 -35.61 -16.76 -10.23
CA GLY A 25 -35.66 -16.20 -11.57
C GLY A 25 -34.62 -16.77 -12.55
N THR A 26 -34.37 -16.03 -13.63
CA THR A 26 -33.30 -16.34 -14.59
C THR A 26 -32.00 -15.72 -14.13
N TRP A 27 -30.96 -16.55 -14.03
CA TRP A 27 -29.62 -16.15 -13.60
C TRP A 27 -28.65 -16.09 -14.77
N GLN A 28 -27.82 -15.06 -14.76
CA GLN A 28 -26.76 -14.82 -15.72
C GLN A 28 -25.49 -14.43 -14.97
N VAL A 29 -24.33 -14.67 -15.58
CA VAL A 29 -23.06 -14.18 -15.08
C VAL A 29 -22.50 -13.20 -16.10
N SER A 30 -22.24 -11.98 -15.65
CA SER A 30 -21.46 -11.00 -16.40
C SER A 30 -19.99 -11.11 -16.00
N ASN A 31 -19.09 -11.06 -16.98
CA ASN A 31 -17.66 -10.95 -16.74
C ASN A 31 -17.00 -9.87 -17.59
N ASN A 32 -15.91 -9.30 -17.08
CA ASN A 32 -15.05 -8.40 -17.82
C ASN A 32 -13.61 -8.52 -17.30
N ARG A 33 -12.63 -8.04 -18.05
CA ARG A 33 -11.22 -7.97 -17.64
C ARG A 33 -10.78 -6.52 -17.67
N CYS A 34 -10.36 -6.00 -16.52
CA CYS A 34 -9.90 -4.62 -16.38
C CYS A 34 -8.65 -4.39 -17.24
N PRO A 35 -8.62 -3.38 -18.12
CA PRO A 35 -7.44 -3.11 -18.95
C PRO A 35 -6.25 -2.57 -18.15
N THR A 36 -6.48 -2.02 -16.95
CA THR A 36 -5.44 -1.39 -16.12
C THR A 36 -4.72 -2.40 -15.22
N CYS A 37 -5.49 -3.23 -14.50
CA CYS A 37 -4.93 -4.17 -13.52
C CYS A 37 -4.99 -5.64 -13.94
N ASP A 38 -5.52 -5.92 -15.14
CA ASP A 38 -5.67 -7.25 -15.72
C ASP A 38 -6.43 -8.27 -14.84
N ARG A 39 -7.32 -7.79 -13.98
CA ARG A 39 -8.15 -8.64 -13.11
C ARG A 39 -9.52 -8.87 -13.70
N LEU A 40 -10.07 -10.05 -13.40
CA LEU A 40 -11.43 -10.42 -13.77
C LEU A 40 -12.44 -9.70 -12.87
N ILE A 41 -13.48 -9.20 -13.51
CA ILE A 41 -14.66 -8.55 -12.92
C ILE A 41 -15.83 -9.47 -13.19
N ILE A 42 -16.50 -9.94 -12.14
CA ILE A 42 -17.58 -10.91 -12.26
C ILE A 42 -18.76 -10.42 -11.44
N SER A 43 -19.97 -10.46 -12.02
CA SER A 43 -21.22 -10.24 -11.29
C SER A 43 -22.27 -11.24 -11.73
N LEU A 44 -23.01 -11.80 -10.77
CA LEU A 44 -24.27 -12.49 -10.98
C LEU A 44 -25.37 -11.45 -11.23
N CYS A 45 -26.16 -11.68 -12.27
CA CYS A 45 -27.23 -10.82 -12.70
C CYS A 45 -28.52 -11.63 -12.89
N THR A 46 -29.64 -10.99 -12.58
CA THR A 46 -30.98 -11.45 -12.92
C THR A 46 -31.55 -10.56 -14.03
N ASN A 47 -32.77 -10.87 -14.50
CA ASN A 47 -33.46 -10.04 -15.50
C ASN A 47 -33.73 -8.60 -15.00
N ASP A 48 -33.80 -8.41 -13.68
CA ASP A 48 -34.05 -7.10 -13.05
C ASP A 48 -32.76 -6.28 -12.84
N GLY A 49 -31.59 -6.87 -13.09
CA GLY A 49 -30.29 -6.19 -12.97
C GLY A 49 -29.20 -7.06 -12.36
N CYS A 50 -28.01 -6.48 -12.15
CA CYS A 50 -26.91 -7.21 -11.53
C CYS A 50 -26.99 -7.15 -10.01
N THR A 51 -27.31 -8.29 -9.40
CA THR A 51 -27.63 -8.40 -7.97
C THR A 51 -26.40 -8.64 -7.12
N TYR A 52 -25.45 -9.47 -7.57
CA TYR A 52 -24.33 -9.88 -6.72
C TYR A 52 -22.98 -9.78 -7.44
N PRO A 53 -22.10 -8.87 -7.03
CA PRO A 53 -20.70 -8.98 -7.42
C PRO A 53 -20.10 -10.32 -6.94
N ALA A 54 -19.61 -11.13 -7.87
CA ALA A 54 -18.98 -12.42 -7.60
C ALA A 54 -17.45 -12.26 -7.58
N TRP A 55 -16.96 -11.39 -6.70
CA TRP A 55 -15.52 -11.26 -6.48
C TRP A 55 -14.99 -12.49 -5.74
N PRO A 56 -13.73 -12.90 -5.96
CA PRO A 56 -13.04 -13.60 -4.89
C PRO A 56 -13.13 -12.70 -3.65
N ALA A 57 -13.44 -13.27 -2.48
CA ALA A 57 -13.64 -12.54 -1.21
C ALA A 57 -12.51 -11.53 -0.87
N SER A 58 -11.39 -11.59 -1.60
CA SER A 58 -10.18 -10.77 -1.48
C SER A 58 -10.26 -9.28 -1.83
N THR A 59 -11.32 -8.77 -2.46
CA THR A 59 -11.27 -7.42 -3.07
C THR A 59 -12.54 -6.62 -2.86
N THR A 60 -12.74 -6.20 -1.63
CA THR A 60 -13.80 -5.28 -1.21
C THR A 60 -13.30 -3.84 -1.12
N ARG A 61 -11.98 -3.68 -0.97
CA ARG A 61 -11.27 -2.40 -0.91
C ARG A 61 -10.09 -2.42 -1.87
N ALA A 62 -9.67 -1.23 -2.30
CA ALA A 62 -8.54 -1.07 -3.20
C ALA A 62 -7.29 -1.74 -2.63
N ARG A 63 -6.46 -2.32 -3.51
CA ARG A 63 -5.21 -2.91 -3.09
C ARG A 63 -4.26 -1.83 -2.54
N LEU A 64 -3.63 -2.14 -1.41
CA LEU A 64 -2.60 -1.30 -0.80
C LEU A 64 -1.33 -1.23 -1.67
N SER A 65 -0.59 -0.11 -1.58
CA SER A 65 0.73 0.01 -2.24
C SER A 65 1.70 -1.05 -1.73
N GLN A 66 2.65 -1.45 -2.57
CA GLN A 66 3.77 -2.32 -2.20
C GLN A 66 4.76 -1.63 -1.25
N ASP A 67 4.68 -0.29 -1.13
CA ASP A 67 5.50 0.50 -0.21
C ASP A 67 5.07 0.30 1.27
N ILE A 68 3.94 -0.36 1.53
CA ILE A 68 3.43 -0.61 2.88
C ILE A 68 4.01 -1.94 3.40
N PRO A 69 4.55 -1.99 4.64
CA PRO A 69 5.14 -3.22 5.17
C PRO A 69 4.14 -4.38 5.21
N ALA A 70 4.61 -5.59 4.87
CA ALA A 70 3.77 -6.77 4.69
C ALA A 70 2.93 -7.12 5.93
N ASP A 71 3.48 -6.91 7.13
CA ASP A 71 2.78 -7.19 8.39
C ASP A 71 1.56 -6.28 8.60
N PHE A 72 1.61 -5.03 8.15
CA PHE A 72 0.46 -4.11 8.23
C PHE A 72 -0.54 -4.41 7.11
N ALA A 73 -0.04 -4.67 5.91
CA ALA A 73 -0.87 -5.01 4.75
C ALA A 73 -1.65 -6.31 4.96
N GLY A 74 -1.04 -7.33 5.57
CA GLY A 74 -1.67 -8.61 5.87
C GLY A 74 -2.88 -8.48 6.80
N ASP A 75 -2.71 -7.78 7.93
CA ASP A 75 -3.80 -7.52 8.88
C ASP A 75 -4.92 -6.68 8.23
N TYR A 76 -4.57 -5.65 7.46
CA TYR A 76 -5.54 -4.82 6.75
C TYR A 76 -6.35 -5.64 5.74
N HIS A 77 -5.67 -6.49 4.97
CA HIS A 77 -6.33 -7.36 4.00
C HIS A 77 -7.26 -8.37 4.70
N ALA A 78 -6.82 -8.99 5.79
CA ALA A 78 -7.66 -9.88 6.57
C ALA A 78 -8.94 -9.18 7.07
N ALA A 79 -8.81 -7.97 7.63
CA ALA A 79 -9.94 -7.15 8.07
C ALA A 79 -10.88 -6.80 6.91
N SER A 80 -10.33 -6.34 5.78
CA SER A 80 -11.14 -5.99 4.59
C SER A 80 -11.92 -7.17 4.01
N GLN A 81 -11.40 -8.38 4.12
CA GLN A 81 -12.04 -9.59 3.59
C GLN A 81 -13.17 -10.06 4.50
N ILE A 82 -12.97 -10.00 5.82
CA ILE A 82 -13.93 -10.54 6.77
C ILE A 82 -15.11 -9.60 7.03
N ILE A 83 -15.01 -8.31 6.70
CA ILE A 83 -16.01 -7.29 7.04
C ILE A 83 -17.46 -7.63 6.64
N PHE A 84 -17.67 -8.34 5.52
CA PHE A 84 -19.00 -8.74 5.07
C PHE A 84 -19.58 -9.91 5.86
N TYR A 85 -18.71 -10.78 6.37
CA TYR A 85 -19.13 -11.94 7.16
C TYR A 85 -19.23 -11.60 8.65
N SER A 86 -18.36 -10.72 9.13
CA SER A 86 -18.35 -10.25 10.51
C SER A 86 -17.71 -8.86 10.59
N PRO A 87 -18.53 -7.80 10.64
CA PRO A 87 -18.07 -6.45 10.93
C PRO A 87 -17.33 -6.36 12.28
N GLU A 88 -17.75 -7.17 13.26
CA GLU A 88 -17.10 -7.31 14.56
C GLU A 88 -15.66 -7.83 14.45
N ALA A 89 -15.43 -8.91 13.70
CA ALA A 89 -14.09 -9.44 13.48
C ALA A 89 -13.21 -8.45 12.72
N SER A 90 -13.76 -7.80 11.68
CA SER A 90 -13.04 -6.74 10.95
C SER A 90 -12.63 -5.60 11.87
N ALA A 91 -13.54 -5.15 12.74
CA ALA A 91 -13.26 -4.08 13.70
C ALA A 91 -12.18 -4.51 14.72
N ALA A 92 -12.24 -5.74 15.25
CA ALA A 92 -11.23 -6.24 16.19
C ALA A 92 -9.82 -6.30 15.56
N ILE A 93 -9.71 -6.85 14.34
CA ILE A 93 -8.44 -6.88 13.60
C ILE A 93 -7.93 -5.45 13.34
N SER A 94 -8.82 -4.56 12.90
CA SER A 94 -8.46 -3.18 12.57
C SER A 94 -8.08 -2.35 13.81
N ARG A 95 -8.75 -2.53 14.95
CA ARG A 95 -8.39 -1.88 16.23
C ARG A 95 -7.02 -2.33 16.71
N ARG A 96 -6.74 -3.64 16.69
CA ARG A 96 -5.42 -4.20 17.02
C ARG A 96 -4.33 -3.64 16.10
N LEU A 97 -4.62 -3.58 14.80
CA LEU A 97 -3.72 -3.02 13.80
C LEU A 97 -3.43 -1.54 14.05
N LEU A 98 -4.46 -0.74 14.32
CA LEU A 98 -4.31 0.68 14.63
C LEU A 98 -3.52 0.91 15.92
N HIS A 99 -3.81 0.16 16.98
CA HIS A 99 -3.08 0.23 18.25
C HIS A 99 -1.59 -0.03 18.07
N ARG A 100 -1.24 -1.09 17.34
CA ARG A 100 0.15 -1.40 16.99
C ARG A 100 0.79 -0.32 16.13
N PHE A 101 0.04 0.21 15.15
CA PHE A 101 0.52 1.26 14.27
C PHE A 101 0.83 2.55 15.03
N LEU A 102 -0.09 3.04 15.87
CA LEU A 102 0.08 4.27 16.64
C LEU A 102 1.25 4.17 17.64
N ALA A 103 1.42 3.01 18.27
CA ALA A 103 2.55 2.75 19.16
C ALA A 103 3.91 2.83 18.46
N SER A 104 3.98 2.39 17.20
CA SER A 104 5.23 2.25 16.45
C SER A 104 5.59 3.47 15.58
N HIS A 105 4.60 4.12 14.97
CA HIS A 105 4.83 5.15 13.95
C HIS A 105 4.37 6.55 14.37
N ALA A 106 3.36 6.67 15.23
CA ALA A 106 2.85 7.96 15.70
C ALA A 106 3.39 8.37 17.08
N GLN A 107 4.35 7.60 17.62
CA GLN A 107 4.96 7.79 18.94
C GLN A 107 3.93 7.97 20.08
N ALA A 108 2.72 7.41 19.92
CA ALA A 108 1.60 7.59 20.84
C ALA A 108 1.73 6.77 22.15
N GLY A 109 2.96 6.41 22.52
CA GLY A 109 3.28 5.78 23.79
C GLY A 109 2.61 4.41 24.03
N ARG A 110 2.53 4.06 25.31
CA ARG A 110 1.88 2.84 25.82
C ARG A 110 0.51 3.20 26.40
N GLY A 111 -0.43 2.27 26.34
CA GLY A 111 -1.77 2.43 26.89
C GLY A 111 -2.81 1.73 26.03
N GLY A 112 -4.09 1.98 26.34
CA GLY A 112 -5.21 1.54 25.51
C GLY A 112 -5.33 2.35 24.21
N LEU A 113 -6.12 1.84 23.26
CA LEU A 113 -6.32 2.49 21.96
C LEU A 113 -6.90 3.91 22.07
N ALA A 114 -7.81 4.16 23.03
CA ALA A 114 -8.39 5.49 23.22
C ALA A 114 -7.34 6.53 23.65
N GLU A 115 -6.41 6.12 24.52
CA GLU A 115 -5.29 6.94 24.98
C GLU A 115 -4.36 7.28 23.81
N GLN A 116 -3.97 6.26 23.03
CA GLN A 116 -3.09 6.44 21.88
C GLN A 116 -3.70 7.35 20.82
N ILE A 117 -4.99 7.22 20.54
CA ILE A 117 -5.70 8.12 19.62
C ILE A 117 -5.63 9.57 20.12
N ARG A 118 -5.86 9.80 21.42
CA ARG A 118 -5.76 11.15 21.98
C ARG A 118 -4.35 11.72 21.84
N GLN A 119 -3.33 10.93 22.18
CA GLN A 119 -1.93 11.35 22.08
C GLN A 119 -1.53 11.64 20.63
N ALA A 120 -1.91 10.78 19.70
CA ALA A 120 -1.68 11.00 18.27
C ALA A 120 -2.39 12.27 17.76
N SER A 121 -3.60 12.55 18.24
CA SER A 121 -4.38 13.71 17.79
C SER A 121 -3.79 15.07 18.15
N VAL A 122 -2.97 15.13 19.21
CA VAL A 122 -2.27 16.35 19.64
C VAL A 122 -0.83 16.41 19.14
N SER A 123 -0.35 15.36 18.46
CA SER A 123 1.00 15.32 17.91
C SER A 123 1.11 16.26 16.70
N PRO A 124 2.15 17.10 16.62
CA PRO A 124 2.39 17.95 15.47
C PRO A 124 2.81 17.14 14.22
N GLU A 125 3.22 15.88 14.38
CA GLU A 125 3.61 15.00 13.28
C GLU A 125 2.40 14.48 12.49
N VAL A 126 1.22 14.50 13.09
CA VAL A 126 -0.03 14.02 12.48
C VAL A 126 -0.76 15.21 11.85
N PRO A 127 -1.02 15.20 10.53
CA PRO A 127 -1.82 16.22 9.87
C PRO A 127 -3.20 16.38 10.51
N ALA A 128 -3.69 17.62 10.58
CA ALA A 128 -4.95 17.97 11.23
C ALA A 128 -6.15 17.10 10.79
N TYR A 129 -6.24 16.77 9.50
CA TYR A 129 -7.32 15.93 8.97
C TYR A 129 -7.26 14.48 9.47
N LEU A 130 -6.05 13.93 9.69
CA LEU A 130 -5.89 12.59 10.27
C LEU A 130 -6.17 12.60 11.76
N SER A 131 -5.78 13.65 12.48
CA SER A 131 -6.13 13.84 13.88
C SER A 131 -7.64 13.90 14.08
N GLU A 132 -8.37 14.64 13.23
CA GLU A 132 -9.83 14.70 13.26
C GLU A 132 -10.47 13.34 12.92
N ALA A 133 -9.90 12.61 11.94
CA ALA A 133 -10.41 11.29 11.57
C ALA A 133 -10.24 10.27 12.71
N LEU A 134 -9.11 10.30 13.42
CA LEU A 134 -8.84 9.50 14.61
C LEU A 134 -9.79 9.83 15.77
N LEU A 135 -10.02 11.11 16.04
CA LEU A 135 -10.99 11.53 17.06
C LEU A 135 -12.42 11.13 16.70
N THR A 136 -12.79 11.21 15.42
CA THR A 136 -14.07 10.74 14.90
C THR A 136 -14.21 9.23 15.08
N LEU A 137 -13.15 8.47 14.81
CA LEU A 137 -13.12 7.04 15.05
C LEU A 137 -13.39 6.70 16.52
N ALA A 138 -12.73 7.39 17.46
CA ALA A 138 -12.97 7.15 18.88
C ALA A 138 -14.44 7.36 19.29
N ARG A 139 -15.11 8.35 18.70
CA ARG A 139 -16.55 8.59 18.91
C ARG A 139 -17.42 7.50 18.28
N VAL A 140 -17.16 7.13 17.01
CA VAL A 140 -17.92 6.10 16.28
C VAL A 140 -17.82 4.75 16.97
N ALA A 141 -16.61 4.34 17.35
CA ALA A 141 -16.35 3.05 17.98
C ALA A 141 -16.70 3.02 19.48
N LYS A 142 -17.12 4.16 20.06
CA LYS A 142 -17.36 4.37 21.50
C LYS A 142 -16.18 3.86 22.34
N LEU A 143 -14.99 4.38 22.03
CA LEU A 143 -13.77 3.98 22.72
C LEU A 143 -13.68 4.67 24.09
N ASP A 144 -14.21 4.00 25.10
CA ASP A 144 -14.00 4.39 26.49
C ASP A 144 -12.55 4.06 26.92
N PRO A 145 -11.83 4.96 27.62
CA PRO A 145 -10.46 4.72 28.06
C PRO A 145 -10.28 3.41 28.84
N ASP A 146 -11.23 3.11 29.73
CA ASP A 146 -11.27 1.91 30.56
C ASP A 146 -12.09 0.76 29.94
N GLY A 147 -12.60 0.97 28.72
CA GLY A 147 -13.43 0.00 28.02
C GLY A 147 -12.63 -1.13 27.36
N ALA A 148 -13.28 -2.27 27.14
CA ALA A 148 -12.67 -3.45 26.51
C ALA A 148 -12.07 -3.14 25.13
N LYS A 149 -12.76 -2.37 24.28
CA LYS A 149 -12.24 -1.97 22.95
C LYS A 149 -10.95 -1.16 23.00
N SER A 150 -10.69 -0.46 24.11
CA SER A 150 -9.48 0.33 24.32
C SER A 150 -8.36 -0.51 24.91
N LEU A 151 -8.64 -1.25 25.99
CA LEU A 151 -7.65 -2.02 26.74
C LEU A 151 -7.25 -3.33 26.04
N GLN A 152 -8.18 -3.93 25.30
CA GLN A 152 -8.02 -5.16 24.52
C GLN A 152 -8.56 -4.94 23.10
N PRO A 153 -7.86 -4.18 22.25
CA PRO A 153 -8.30 -3.86 20.90
C PRO A 153 -8.68 -5.09 20.05
N GLU A 154 -8.01 -6.22 20.29
CA GLU A 154 -8.20 -7.51 19.65
C GLU A 154 -9.44 -8.28 20.11
N ALA A 155 -10.10 -7.87 21.19
CA ALA A 155 -11.28 -8.54 21.69
C ALA A 155 -12.43 -8.45 20.66
N LEU A 156 -13.12 -9.57 20.45
CA LEU A 156 -14.37 -9.62 19.68
C LEU A 156 -15.47 -9.02 20.55
N THR A 157 -15.72 -7.75 20.31
CA THR A 157 -16.80 -6.97 20.93
C THR A 157 -17.71 -6.45 19.82
N PRO A 158 -19.03 -6.32 20.05
CA PRO A 158 -19.96 -5.78 19.06
C PRO A 158 -19.45 -4.48 18.42
N ALA A 159 -19.36 -4.48 17.10
CA ALA A 159 -18.99 -3.30 16.33
C ALA A 159 -20.19 -2.35 16.21
N GLU A 160 -19.93 -1.06 16.36
CA GLU A 160 -20.94 -0.03 16.09
C GLU A 160 -21.18 0.09 14.58
N PRO A 161 -22.38 0.53 14.15
CA PRO A 161 -22.66 0.76 12.73
C PRO A 161 -21.62 1.71 12.10
N GLY A 162 -20.96 1.25 11.04
CA GLY A 162 -19.90 2.00 10.34
C GLY A 162 -18.53 2.01 11.02
N GLU A 163 -18.36 1.41 12.21
CA GLU A 163 -17.07 1.34 12.92
C GLU A 163 -16.01 0.62 12.07
N ALA A 164 -16.34 -0.57 11.57
CA ALA A 164 -15.41 -1.41 10.83
C ALA A 164 -14.94 -0.74 9.53
N ASP A 165 -15.85 -0.08 8.82
CA ASP A 165 -15.52 0.64 7.59
C ASP A 165 -14.65 1.85 7.86
N TRP A 166 -15.02 2.65 8.86
CA TRP A 166 -14.25 3.84 9.22
C TRP A 166 -12.84 3.51 9.73
N LEU A 167 -12.69 2.42 10.48
CA LEU A 167 -11.38 1.91 10.90
C LEU A 167 -10.47 1.65 9.69
N LEU A 168 -10.99 0.97 8.67
CA LEU A 168 -10.24 0.67 7.46
C LEU A 168 -9.92 1.93 6.64
N ASP A 169 -10.81 2.92 6.60
CA ASP A 169 -10.56 4.20 5.91
C ASP A 169 -9.45 5.00 6.60
N VAL A 170 -9.48 5.06 7.93
CA VAL A 170 -8.45 5.74 8.75
C VAL A 170 -7.11 5.04 8.58
N LEU A 171 -7.06 3.71 8.67
CA LEU A 171 -5.84 2.93 8.47
C LEU A 171 -5.23 3.14 7.09
N GLN A 172 -6.05 3.12 6.04
CA GLN A 172 -5.59 3.36 4.67
C GLN A 172 -4.99 4.76 4.54
N SER A 173 -5.64 5.78 5.12
CA SER A 173 -5.16 7.17 5.09
C SER A 173 -3.84 7.33 5.85
N LEU A 174 -3.69 6.66 7.00
CA LEU A 174 -2.43 6.62 7.75
C LEU A 174 -1.32 5.94 6.96
N PHE A 175 -1.60 4.82 6.29
CA PHE A 175 -0.60 4.14 5.45
C PHE A 175 -0.17 4.98 4.26
N GLU A 176 -1.10 5.69 3.63
CA GLU A 176 -0.79 6.62 2.55
C GLU A 176 0.19 7.71 3.03
N PHE A 177 -0.09 8.31 4.20
CA PHE A 177 0.74 9.38 4.76
C PHE A 177 2.11 8.90 5.25
N TYR A 178 2.18 7.80 6.01
CA TYR A 178 3.42 7.35 6.65
C TYR A 178 4.33 6.52 5.75
N PHE A 179 3.78 5.81 4.75
CA PHE A 179 4.57 4.90 3.91
C PHE A 179 4.58 5.32 2.44
N VAL A 180 3.40 5.53 1.85
CA VAL A 180 3.28 5.69 0.40
C VAL A 180 3.78 7.04 -0.08
N GLN A 181 3.35 8.13 0.56
CA GLN A 181 3.75 9.49 0.19
C GLN A 181 5.27 9.70 0.32
N PRO A 182 5.94 9.31 1.42
CA PRO A 182 7.39 9.40 1.54
C PRO A 182 8.12 8.59 0.47
N ALA A 183 7.74 7.32 0.27
CA ALA A 183 8.37 6.46 -0.74
C ALA A 183 8.18 6.99 -2.17
N ARG A 184 7.01 7.56 -2.46
CA ARG A 184 6.73 8.22 -3.75
C ARG A 184 7.57 9.49 -3.92
N MET A 185 7.74 10.29 -2.87
CA MET A 185 8.55 11.50 -2.92
C MET A 185 10.03 11.17 -3.14
N GLN A 186 10.59 10.22 -2.39
CA GLN A 186 11.97 9.78 -2.53
C GLN A 186 12.28 9.28 -3.95
N ARG A 187 11.40 8.46 -4.54
CA ARG A 187 11.56 8.02 -5.94
C ARG A 187 11.58 9.18 -6.93
N ARG A 188 10.72 10.19 -6.74
CA ARG A 188 10.69 11.39 -7.60
C ARG A 188 11.92 12.26 -7.43
N GLN A 189 12.40 12.43 -6.20
CA GLN A 189 13.61 13.19 -5.89
C GLN A 189 14.84 12.50 -6.50
N GLY A 190 15.02 11.20 -6.28
CA GLY A 190 16.14 10.46 -6.87
C GLY A 190 16.14 10.48 -8.40
N ALA A 191 14.97 10.39 -9.03
CA ALA A 191 14.87 10.53 -10.49
C ALA A 191 15.26 11.93 -10.99
N LEU A 192 14.96 12.98 -10.22
CA LEU A 192 15.33 14.36 -10.55
C LEU A 192 16.82 14.63 -10.29
N GLU A 193 17.37 14.12 -9.19
CA GLU A 193 18.80 14.22 -8.87
C GLU A 193 19.67 13.56 -9.95
N GLU A 194 19.23 12.44 -10.52
CA GLU A 194 19.90 11.80 -11.65
C GLU A 194 19.89 12.69 -12.89
N GLN A 195 18.80 13.43 -13.14
CA GLN A 195 18.69 14.35 -14.28
C GLN A 195 19.54 15.61 -14.14
N ILE A 196 19.73 16.10 -12.90
CA ILE A 196 20.48 17.34 -12.62
C ILE A 196 21.97 17.05 -12.38
N ARG A 197 22.37 15.77 -12.21
CA ARG A 197 23.77 15.40 -11.99
C ARG A 197 24.63 15.96 -13.14
N PRO A 198 25.62 16.82 -12.84
CA PRO A 198 26.50 17.32 -13.88
C PRO A 198 27.24 16.15 -14.53
N PRO A 199 27.50 16.20 -15.86
CA PRO A 199 28.31 15.19 -16.50
C PRO A 199 29.65 15.10 -15.75
N ALA A 200 30.12 13.87 -15.52
CA ALA A 200 31.41 13.64 -14.90
C ALA A 200 32.44 14.51 -15.64
N ALA A 201 33.22 15.30 -14.88
CA ALA A 201 34.31 16.08 -15.45
C ALA A 201 35.15 15.13 -16.31
N PRO A 202 35.48 15.50 -17.56
CA PRO A 202 36.28 14.63 -18.41
C PRO A 202 37.53 14.27 -17.63
N GLU A 203 37.76 12.97 -17.44
CA GLU A 203 39.00 12.46 -16.87
C GLU A 203 40.14 13.14 -17.64
N ALA A 204 40.94 13.91 -16.93
CA ALA A 204 42.12 14.55 -17.51
C ALA A 204 42.92 13.43 -18.20
N PRO A 205 43.27 13.58 -19.49
CA PRO A 205 44.03 12.55 -20.18
C PRO A 205 45.29 12.28 -19.37
N ALA A 206 45.50 11.01 -19.03
CA ALA A 206 46.70 10.53 -18.38
C ALA A 206 47.91 11.13 -19.09
N ALA A 207 48.78 11.77 -18.30
CA ALA A 207 50.00 12.38 -18.77
C ALA A 207 50.75 11.42 -19.69
N ALA A 208 51.14 11.96 -20.83
CA ALA A 208 51.85 11.31 -21.92
C ALA A 208 52.94 10.35 -21.44
N GLU A 209 52.95 9.16 -22.03
CA GLU A 209 54.08 8.23 -22.04
C GLU A 209 55.36 9.01 -22.36
N ALA A 210 56.30 8.97 -21.43
CA ALA A 210 57.65 9.47 -21.63
C ALA A 210 58.32 8.62 -22.72
N VAL A 211 58.67 9.31 -23.80
CA VAL A 211 59.42 8.81 -24.96
C VAL A 211 60.73 8.17 -24.50
N GLU A 212 60.89 6.89 -24.78
CA GLU A 212 62.15 6.15 -24.68
C GLU A 212 63.14 6.71 -25.71
N ALA A 213 64.24 7.28 -25.22
CA ALA A 213 65.31 7.83 -26.05
C ALA A 213 66.21 6.70 -26.59
N PRO A 214 66.69 6.77 -27.85
CA PRO A 214 67.54 5.73 -28.42
C PRO A 214 68.97 5.84 -27.91
N GLU A 215 69.50 4.72 -27.42
CA GLU A 215 70.90 4.55 -27.00
C GLU A 215 71.84 4.56 -28.23
N PRO A 216 72.97 5.30 -28.19
CA PRO A 216 73.87 5.42 -29.35
C PRO A 216 74.80 4.19 -29.49
N PRO A 217 75.24 3.85 -30.71
CA PRO A 217 76.06 2.65 -30.94
C PRO A 217 77.56 2.94 -30.89
N ALA A 218 78.35 1.99 -30.38
CA ALA A 218 79.74 1.69 -30.78
C ALA A 218 80.37 0.59 -29.89
N PRO A 219 81.47 -0.09 -30.30
CA PRO A 219 81.85 -0.50 -31.64
C PRO A 219 82.25 -2.00 -31.72
N SER A 220 82.27 -2.51 -32.95
CA SER A 220 82.91 -3.78 -33.30
C SER A 220 84.44 -3.62 -33.30
N ALA A 221 85.14 -4.51 -32.61
CA ALA A 221 86.55 -4.81 -32.87
C ALA A 221 86.76 -6.31 -32.69
N ALA A 222 87.13 -6.95 -33.80
CA ALA A 222 87.64 -8.30 -33.88
C ALA A 222 89.01 -8.41 -33.19
N GLU A 223 89.32 -9.55 -32.59
CA GLU A 223 90.49 -10.37 -32.95
C GLU A 223 90.40 -11.76 -32.28
N GLN A 224 90.62 -12.84 -33.05
CA GLN A 224 90.82 -14.24 -32.64
C GLN A 224 92.27 -14.41 -32.08
N PRO A 225 92.88 -15.61 -31.86
CA PRO A 225 92.41 -17.01 -31.81
C PRO A 225 92.96 -17.82 -30.60
N VAL A 226 92.54 -19.09 -30.42
CA VAL A 226 93.32 -20.36 -30.45
C VAL A 226 92.32 -21.51 -30.48
#